data_AF-A0A838HPJ7-F1
#
_entry.id   AF-A0A838HPJ7-F1
#
_cell.length_a   1.000
_cell.length_b   1.000
_cell.length_c   1.000
_cell.angle_alpha   90.00
_cell.angle_beta   90.00
_cell.angle_gamma   90.00
#
_symmetry.space_group_name_H-M   'P 1'
#
loop_
_entity.id
_entity.type
_entity.pdbx_description
1 polymer ?
#
loop_
_entity_poly.entity_id
_entity_poly.type
_entity_poly.pdbx_seq_one_letter_code
_entity_poly.pdbx_strand_id
1 'polypeptide(L)' 'MAERATPALRAARVIALVGATATGKTALGIEVARKVGGEIISVDSRQLYRKMDIGTAKATPEQRAAVPHFGLDLVDPD' A
#
# COMPACT_ATOMS: atom_id res chain seq x y z
N MET A 1 -34.95 -7.72 -7.60
CA MET A 1 -33.54 -7.29 -7.50
C MET A 1 -32.93 -8.03 -6.32
N ALA A 2 -31.98 -8.93 -6.56
CA ALA A 2 -31.46 -9.83 -5.52
C ALA A 2 -30.54 -9.08 -4.55
N GLU A 3 -30.86 -9.19 -3.26
CA GLU A 3 -30.06 -8.73 -2.14
C GLU A 3 -28.72 -9.48 -2.14
N ARG A 4 -27.61 -8.77 -2.40
CA ARG A 4 -26.27 -9.37 -2.30
C ARG A 4 -25.94 -9.51 -0.82
N ALA A 5 -25.92 -10.74 -0.32
CA ALA A 5 -25.44 -11.04 1.02
C ALA A 5 -23.97 -10.59 1.15
N THR A 6 -23.69 -9.68 2.09
CA THR A 6 -22.33 -9.29 2.45
C THR A 6 -21.64 -10.51 3.07
N PRO A 7 -20.52 -11.00 2.51
CA PRO A 7 -19.81 -12.13 3.10
C PRO A 7 -19.37 -11.74 4.51
N ALA A 8 -19.53 -12.64 5.49
CA ALA A 8 -18.92 -12.46 6.80
C ALA A 8 -17.41 -12.31 6.60
N LEU A 9 -16.87 -11.09 6.79
CA LEU A 9 -15.45 -10.84 6.71
C LEU A 9 -14.78 -11.70 7.78
N ARG A 10 -14.03 -12.73 7.37
CA ARG A 10 -13.03 -13.31 8.28
C ARG A 10 -12.11 -12.17 8.69
N ALA A 11 -11.89 -12.00 9.98
CA ALA A 11 -10.98 -10.97 10.50
C ALA A 11 -9.58 -11.21 9.91
N ALA A 12 -9.25 -10.48 8.84
CA ALA A 12 -7.92 -10.48 8.27
C ALA A 12 -6.96 -9.85 9.29
N ARG A 13 -5.83 -10.50 9.54
CA ARG A 13 -4.79 -9.91 10.39
C ARG A 13 -4.12 -8.79 9.60
N VAL A 14 -4.23 -7.57 10.08
CA VAL A 14 -3.68 -6.37 9.45
C VAL A 14 -2.55 -5.81 10.31
N ILE A 15 -1.43 -5.47 9.68
CA ILE A 15 -0.32 -4.74 10.30
C ILE A 15 -0.37 -3.31 9.78
N ALA A 16 -0.54 -2.34 10.68
CA ALA A 16 -0.52 -0.91 10.33
C ALA A 16 0.84 -0.31 10.67
N LEU A 17 1.57 0.17 9.65
CA LEU A 17 2.84 0.88 9.83
C LEU A 17 2.61 2.39 9.64
N VAL A 18 2.61 3.12 10.75
CA VAL A 18 2.34 4.57 10.79
C VAL A 18 3.57 5.35 11.25
N GLY A 19 3.62 6.64 10.90
CA GLY A 19 4.73 7.53 11.28
C GLY A 19 4.96 8.64 10.25
N ALA A 20 5.76 9.65 10.62
CA ALA A 20 6.05 10.80 9.77
C ALA A 20 6.71 10.41 8.43
N THR A 21 6.63 11.27 7.43
CA THR A 21 7.33 11.07 6.15
C THR A 21 8.84 10.94 6.38
N ALA A 22 9.52 10.16 5.54
CA ALA A 22 10.96 9.89 5.61
C ALA A 22 11.46 9.12 6.86
N THR A 23 10.58 8.54 7.68
CA THR A 23 10.99 7.67 8.81
C THR A 23 11.31 6.21 8.43
N GLY A 24 11.44 5.90 7.14
CA GLY A 24 11.81 4.55 6.68
C GLY A 24 10.68 3.52 6.59
N LYS A 25 9.41 3.92 6.71
CA LYS A 25 8.24 3.02 6.70
C LYS A 25 8.19 2.07 5.50
N THR A 26 8.50 2.56 4.29
CA THR A 26 8.48 1.74 3.07
C THR A 26 9.47 0.57 3.16
N ALA A 27 10.70 0.83 3.62
CA ALA A 27 11.72 -0.20 3.78
C ALA A 27 11.30 -1.25 4.82
N LEU A 28 10.80 -0.80 5.99
CA LEU A 28 10.31 -1.69 7.04
C LEU A 28 9.09 -2.51 6.57
N GLY A 29 8.16 -1.88 5.85
CA GLY A 29 6.97 -2.54 5.30
C GLY A 29 7.33 -3.70 4.38
N ILE A 30 8.31 -3.52 3.49
CA ILE A 30 8.79 -4.57 2.58
C ILE A 30 9.42 -5.72 3.36
N GLU A 31 10.24 -5.43 4.37
CA GLU A 31 10.85 -6.47 5.22
C GLU A 31 9.78 -7.29 5.96
N VAL A 32 8.81 -6.61 6.57
CA VAL A 32 7.70 -7.25 7.29
C VAL A 32 6.87 -8.09 6.32
N ALA A 33 6.48 -7.54 5.17
CA ALA A 33 5.68 -8.24 4.17
C ALA A 33 6.36 -9.52 3.68
N ARG A 34 7.67 -9.49 3.41
CA ARG A 34 8.44 -10.70 3.05
C ARG A 34 8.41 -11.76 4.14
N LYS A 35 8.57 -11.36 5.41
CA LYS A 35 8.60 -12.28 6.56
C LYS A 35 7.25 -12.96 6.80
N VAL A 36 6.15 -12.26 6.55
CA VAL A 36 4.80 -12.79 6.80
C VAL A 36 4.13 -13.36 5.55
N GLY A 37 4.79 -13.33 4.40
CA GLY A 37 4.19 -13.70 3.11
C GLY A 37 3.00 -12.80 2.74
N GLY A 38 3.07 -11.53 3.12
CA GLY A 38 1.99 -10.56 2.95
C GLY A 38 2.20 -9.61 1.78
N GLU A 39 1.26 -8.68 1.68
CA GLU A 39 1.19 -7.66 0.64
C GLU A 39 1.11 -6.27 1.28
N ILE A 40 1.47 -5.23 0.54
CA ILE A 40 1.46 -3.85 1.03
C ILE A 40 0.34 -3.06 0.37
N ILE A 41 -0.45 -2.35 1.18
CA ILE A 41 -1.40 -1.35 0.72
C ILE A 41 -0.89 0.02 1.17
N SER A 42 -0.58 0.90 0.23
CA SER A 42 -0.25 2.29 0.57
C SER A 42 -1.51 3.02 1.05
N VAL A 43 -1.39 3.69 2.20
CA VAL A 43 -2.44 4.51 2.82
C VAL A 43 -1.94 5.94 2.95
N ASP A 44 -1.48 6.50 1.83
CA ASP A 44 -1.03 7.89 1.70
C ASP A 44 -1.85 8.59 0.61
N SER A 45 -2.43 9.74 0.94
CA SER A 45 -3.34 10.48 0.06
C SER A 45 -2.66 11.10 -1.17
N ARG A 46 -1.33 11.12 -1.22
CA ARG A 46 -0.56 11.70 -2.34
C ARG A 46 0.01 10.60 -3.24
N GLN A 47 0.32 9.42 -2.71
CA GLN A 47 0.87 8.31 -3.50
C GLN A 47 -0.13 7.64 -4.46
N LEU A 48 -1.42 7.93 -4.30
CA LEU A 48 -2.48 7.49 -5.22
C LEU A 48 -2.41 8.16 -6.60
N TYR A 49 -1.76 9.31 -6.74
CA TYR A 49 -1.67 10.03 -8.01
C TYR A 49 -0.55 9.51 -8.91
N ARG A 50 -0.87 9.31 -10.20
CA ARG A 50 0.11 8.95 -11.23
C ARG A 50 1.14 10.06 -11.44
N LYS A 51 2.35 9.69 -11.86
CA LYS A 51 3.47 10.58 -12.22
C LYS A 51 4.04 11.43 -11.06
N MET A 52 3.44 11.37 -9.87
CA MET A 52 3.89 12.10 -8.68
C MET A 52 4.85 11.28 -7.81
N ASP A 53 5.94 10.72 -8.36
CA ASP A 53 6.72 9.70 -7.63
C ASP A 53 7.71 10.30 -6.62
N ILE A 54 8.49 11.29 -7.04
CA ILE A 54 9.60 11.86 -6.25
C ILE A 54 9.07 12.63 -5.03
N GLY A 55 8.15 13.57 -5.25
CA GLY A 55 7.62 14.44 -4.20
C GLY A 55 6.76 13.73 -3.14
N THR A 56 6.26 12.53 -3.43
CA THR A 56 5.44 11.74 -2.50
C THR A 56 6.21 10.56 -1.90
N ALA A 57 7.52 10.46 -2.18
CA ALA A 57 8.36 9.33 -1.77
C ALA A 57 7.72 7.97 -2.10
N LYS A 58 7.16 7.85 -3.31
CA LYS A 58 6.48 6.63 -3.74
C LYS A 58 7.48 5.48 -3.83
N ALA A 59 7.05 4.26 -3.51
CA ALA A 59 7.91 3.09 -3.63
C ALA A 59 8.48 2.96 -5.05
N THR A 60 9.78 2.71 -5.17
CA THR A 60 10.46 2.57 -6.47
C THR A 60 10.03 1.28 -7.19
N PRO A 61 10.24 1.15 -8.51
CA PRO A 61 9.95 -0.09 -9.23
C PRO A 61 10.61 -1.33 -8.61
N GLU A 62 11.86 -1.21 -8.14
CA GLU A 62 12.60 -2.30 -7.49
C GLU A 62 11.97 -2.69 -6.15
N GLN A 63 11.51 -1.70 -5.38
CA GLN A 63 10.78 -1.93 -4.12
C GLN A 63 9.43 -2.60 -4.36
N ARG A 64 8.71 -2.22 -5.43
CA ARG A 64 7.43 -2.84 -5.81
C ARG A 64 7.60 -4.24 -6.37
N ALA A 65 8.72 -4.54 -7.00
CA ALA A 65 9.05 -5.90 -7.43
C ALA A 65 9.37 -6.83 -6.25
N ALA A 66 9.73 -6.27 -5.08
CA ALA A 66 10.10 -7.05 -3.90
C ALA A 66 8.91 -7.74 -3.21
N VAL A 67 7.71 -7.12 -3.23
CA VAL A 67 6.43 -7.61 -2.70
C VAL A 67 5.26 -6.91 -3.41
N PRO A 68 4.07 -7.52 -3.55
CA PRO A 68 2.91 -6.84 -4.13
C PRO A 68 2.57 -5.53 -3.41
N HIS A 69 2.37 -4.47 -4.19
CA HIS A 69 1.97 -3.14 -3.69
C HIS A 69 0.67 -2.70 -4.33
N PHE A 70 -0.27 -2.25 -3.50
CA PHE A 70 -1.55 -1.66 -3.88
C PHE A 70 -1.65 -0.22 -3.39
N GLY A 71 -2.66 0.52 -3.86
CA GLY A 71 -2.89 1.90 -3.42
C GLY A 71 -1.99 2.94 -4.08
N LEU A 72 -1.26 2.57 -5.13
CA LEU A 72 -0.38 3.46 -5.90
C LEU A 72 -0.96 3.67 -7.30
N ASP A 73 -0.74 4.85 -7.88
CA ASP A 73 -1.03 5.12 -9.30
C ASP A 73 -2.49 4.81 -9.72
N LEU A 74 -3.44 5.12 -8.84
CA LEU A 74 -4.87 4.82 -9.02
C LEU A 74 -5.63 5.91 -9.78
N VAL A 75 -5.20 7.16 -9.67
CA VAL A 75 -5.87 8.31 -10.31
C VAL A 75 -4.87 9.24 -10.97
N ASP A 76 -5.33 9.99 -11.97
CA ASP A 76 -4.55 11.06 -12.57
C ASP A 76 -4.65 12.32 -11.68
N PRO A 77 -3.65 13.22 -11.70
CA PRO A 77 -3.62 14.42 -10.87
C PRO A 77 -4.55 15.56 -11.32
N ASP A 78 -5.30 15.37 -12.41
CA ASP A 78 -6.17 16.38 -13.05
C ASP A 78 -7.66 16.20 -12.70
#